data_AF-A0A925HC53-F1
#
_entry.id   AF-A0A925HC53-F1
#
_cell.length_a   1.000
_cell.length_b   1.000
_cell.length_c   1.000
_cell.angle_alpha   90.00
_cell.angle_beta   90.00
_cell.angle_gamma   90.00
#
_symmetry.space_group_name_H-M   'P 1'
#
loop_
_entity.id
_entity.type
_entity.pdbx_description
1 polymer ?
#
loop_
_entity_poly.entity_id
_entity_poly.type
_entity_poly.pdbx_seq_one_letter_code
_entity_poly.pdbx_strand_id
1 'polypeptide(L)' 'NLLPSRADEELTLKIKEAAKYFDIKVLDHIIVSEEGYYSFADQGRL' A
#
# COMPACT_ATOMS: atom_id res chain seq x y z
N ASN A 1 -3.64 -9.32 -12.96
CA ASN A 1 -4.21 -9.23 -11.59
C ASN A 1 -3.57 -8.07 -10.86
N LEU A 2 -4.33 -7.01 -10.62
CA LEU A 2 -3.88 -5.77 -9.98
C LEU A 2 -4.45 -5.57 -8.57
N LEU A 3 -5.39 -6.40 -8.15
CA LEU A 3 -6.06 -6.22 -6.87
C LEU A 3 -5.17 -6.76 -5.75
N PRO A 4 -4.99 -6.00 -4.64
CA PRO A 4 -4.27 -6.49 -3.49
C PRO A 4 -4.94 -7.72 -2.91
N SER A 5 -4.12 -8.68 -2.47
CA SER A 5 -4.59 -9.75 -1.60
C SER A 5 -4.80 -9.21 -0.19
N ARG A 6 -5.52 -9.96 0.65
CA ARG A 6 -5.68 -9.61 2.07
C ARG A 6 -4.33 -9.50 2.79
N ALA A 7 -3.33 -10.30 2.39
CA ALA A 7 -1.99 -10.23 2.96
C ALA A 7 -1.29 -8.91 2.60
N ASP A 8 -1.47 -8.41 1.36
CA ASP A 8 -0.92 -7.13 0.92
C ASP A 8 -1.54 -5.97 1.70
N GLU A 9 -2.85 -6.00 1.93
CA GLU A 9 -3.55 -4.99 2.74
C GLU A 9 -3.05 -4.97 4.19
N GLU A 10 -2.98 -6.14 4.84
CA GLU A 10 -2.48 -6.27 6.21
C GLU A 10 -1.02 -5.80 6.34
N LEU A 11 -0.18 -6.12 5.36
CA LEU A 11 1.22 -5.68 5.33
C LEU A 11 1.31 -4.16 5.17
N THR A 12 0.53 -3.58 4.26
CA THR A 12 0.49 -2.13 4.02
C THR A 12 0.15 -1.38 5.30
N LEU A 13 -0.87 -1.83 6.03
CA LEU A 13 -1.28 -1.23 7.30
C LEU A 13 -0.20 -1.37 8.37
N LYS A 14 0.43 -2.54 8.50
CA LYS A 14 1.53 -2.76 9.46
C LYS A 14 2.72 -1.84 9.18
N ILE A 15 3.10 -1.70 7.91
CA ILE A 15 4.22 -0.81 7.52
C ILE A 15 3.85 0.65 7.76
N LYS A 16 2.63 1.09 7.38
CA LYS A 16 2.14 2.44 7.64
C LYS A 16 2.18 2.78 9.12
N GLU A 17 1.67 1.90 9.99
CA GLU A 17 1.71 2.12 11.43
C GLU A 17 3.14 2.10 11.98
N ALA A 18 4.00 1.18 11.51
CA ALA A 18 5.39 1.12 11.94
C ALA A 18 6.16 2.40 11.56
N ALA A 19 5.96 2.92 10.36
CA ALA A 19 6.65 4.11 9.85
C ALA A 19 6.32 5.37 10.66
N LYS A 20 5.10 5.48 11.22
CA LYS A 20 4.72 6.59 12.11
C LYS A 20 5.62 6.73 13.33
N TYR A 21 6.14 5.63 13.88
CA TYR A 21 7.04 5.68 15.04
C TYR A 21 8.40 6.31 14.71
N PHE A 22 8.75 6.40 13.43
CA PHE A 22 10.00 6.97 12.95
C PHE A 22 9.80 8.32 12.26
N ASP A 23 8.62 8.93 12.37
CA ASP A 23 8.23 10.15 11.63
C ASP A 23 8.40 10.00 10.10
N ILE A 24 8.28 8.77 9.59
CA ILE A 24 8.34 8.47 8.16
C ILE A 24 6.91 8.36 7.63
N LYS A 25 6.60 9.10 6.57
CA LYS A 25 5.32 9.00 5.86
C LYS A 25 5.41 7.98 4.73
N VAL A 26 4.57 6.95 4.78
CA VAL A 26 4.32 6.11 3.59
C VAL A 26 3.47 6.93 2.62
N LEU A 27 4.02 7.18 1.43
CA LEU A 27 3.34 8.00 0.41
C LEU A 27 2.34 7.18 -0.37
N ASP A 28 2.73 5.96 -0.76
CA ASP A 28 1.88 5.06 -1.51
C ASP A 28 2.41 3.62 -1.42
N HIS A 29 1.54 2.66 -1.71
CA HIS A 29 1.89 1.28 -2.04
C HIS A 29 1.34 0.99 -3.44
N ILE A 30 2.24 0.69 -4.37
CA ILE A 30 1.91 0.44 -5.77
C ILE A 30 2.08 -1.05 -6.08
N ILE A 31 1.01 -1.70 -6.55
CA ILE A 31 1.06 -3.04 -7.14
C ILE A 31 1.14 -2.89 -8.65
N VAL A 32 2.13 -3.49 -9.28
CA VAL A 32 2.39 -3.37 -10.73
C VAL A 32 2.20 -4.72 -11.41
N SER A 33 1.59 -4.72 -12.59
CA SER A 33 1.52 -5.88 -13.48
C SER A 33 1.54 -5.44 -14.95
N GLU A 34 1.51 -6.39 -15.88
CA GLU A 34 1.40 -6.09 -17.31
C GLU A 34 0.11 -5.33 -17.68
N GLU A 35 -0.94 -5.43 -16.85
CA GLU A 35 -2.23 -4.76 -17.04
C GLU A 35 -2.23 -3.30 -16.55
N GLY A 36 -1.17 -2.85 -15.86
CA GLY A 36 -1.05 -1.49 -15.32
C GLY A 36 -0.59 -1.46 -13.86
N TYR A 37 -1.16 -0.55 -13.07
CA TYR A 37 -0.84 -0.42 -11.64
C TYR A 37 -2.09 -0.17 -10.78
N TYR A 38 -1.98 -0.54 -9.50
CA TYR A 38 -2.93 -0.20 -8.44
C TYR A 38 -2.19 0.64 -7.40
N SER A 39 -2.73 1.81 -7.05
CA SER A 39 -2.23 2.69 -6.00
C SER A 39 -3.15 2.62 -4.78
N PHE A 40 -2.60 2.32 -3.60
CA PHE A 40 -3.37 2.34 -2.35
C PHE A 40 -3.78 3.78 -1.97
N ALA A 41 -2.94 4.77 -2.26
CA ALA A 41 -3.23 6.18 -1.99
C ALA A 41 -4.40 6.69 -2.84
N ASP A 42 -4.39 6.44 -4.15
CA ASP A 42 -5.46 6.88 -5.07
C ASP A 42 -6.81 6.24 -4.72
N GLN A 43 -6.79 5.05 -4.11
CA GLN A 43 -7.98 4.31 -3.69
C GLN A 43 -8.46 4.68 -2.28
N GLY A 44 -7.80 5.63 -1.60
CA GLY A 44 -8.16 6.07 -0.25
C GLY A 44 -7.93 4.99 0.82
N ARG A 45 -7.04 4.03 0.55
CA ARG A 45 -6.74 2.89 1.42
C ARG A 45 -5.46 3.10 2.24
N LEU A 46 -4.82 4.26 2.12
CA LEU A 46 -3.55 4.62 2.76
C LEU A 46 -3.63 5.85 3.66
#